data_AF-A0A965IUF7-F1
#
_entry.id   AF-A0A965IUF7-F1
#
_cell.length_a   1.000
_cell.length_b   1.000
_cell.length_c   1.000
_cell.angle_alpha   90.00
_cell.angle_beta   90.00
_cell.angle_gamma   90.00
#
_symmetry.space_group_name_H-M   'P 1'
#
loop_
_entity.id
_entity.type
_entity.pdbx_description
1 polymer ?
#
loop_
_entity_poly.entity_id
_entity_poly.type
_entity_poly.pdbx_seq_one_letter_code
_entity_poly.pdbx_strand_id
1 'polypeptide(L)'
;QSIISHGGETQGKRFLSAAGVEKLFEVQADGTDLVLGVPSRFGMGYGLNSEYTPVSPNARACFWGGWGGSLIVNDLDANMSFAYVMNRMGAGTVGDMRSAGPLMATYAAIA
;
A
#
# COMPACT_ATOMS: atom_id res chain seq x y z
N GLN A 1 6.80 -1.06 -5.54
CA GLN A 1 6.73 -2.24 -6.41
C GLN A 1 6.15 -1.72 -7.74
N SER A 2 6.98 -1.04 -8.54
CA SER A 2 6.50 -0.16 -9.62
C SER A 2 5.65 -0.88 -10.66
N ILE A 3 5.88 -2.18 -10.88
CA ILE A 3 5.03 -3.04 -11.73
C ILE A 3 3.55 -2.89 -11.36
N ILE A 4 3.21 -2.83 -10.08
CA ILE A 4 1.81 -2.70 -9.62
C ILE A 4 1.29 -1.28 -9.86
N SER A 5 2.01 -0.25 -9.39
CA SER A 5 1.60 1.15 -9.55
C SER A 5 1.45 1.61 -11.01
N HIS A 6 2.06 0.90 -11.95
CA HIS A 6 2.06 1.23 -13.39
C HIS A 6 1.29 0.19 -14.23
N GLY A 7 0.25 -0.42 -13.67
CA GLY A 7 -0.68 -1.27 -14.44
C GLY A 7 -0.05 -2.53 -15.04
N GLY A 8 0.98 -3.08 -14.39
CA GLY A 8 1.63 -4.33 -14.75
C GLY A 8 2.84 -4.16 -15.68
N GLU A 9 3.26 -2.93 -15.96
CA GLU A 9 4.36 -2.61 -16.87
C GLU A 9 5.39 -1.69 -16.20
N THR A 10 6.68 -1.92 -16.46
CA THR A 10 7.74 -0.99 -16.03
C THR A 10 8.90 -1.09 -17.01
N GLN A 11 9.55 0.05 -17.29
CA GLN A 11 10.70 0.12 -18.20
C GLN A 11 10.42 -0.51 -19.58
N GLY A 12 9.22 -0.30 -20.12
CA GLY A 12 8.80 -0.81 -21.43
C GLY A 12 8.56 -2.32 -21.51
N LYS A 13 8.54 -3.03 -20.36
CA LYS A 13 8.28 -4.47 -20.28
C LYS A 13 7.04 -4.75 -19.45
N ARG A 14 6.11 -5.53 -20.03
CA ARG A 14 4.91 -6.02 -19.35
C ARG A 14 5.20 -7.30 -18.57
N PHE A 15 4.83 -7.30 -17.29
CA PHE A 15 4.96 -8.43 -16.37
C PHE A 15 3.59 -8.99 -15.96
N LEU A 16 2.58 -8.12 -15.86
CA LEU A 16 1.19 -8.47 -15.57
C LEU A 16 0.27 -7.74 -16.57
N SER A 17 -0.88 -8.32 -16.87
CA SER A 17 -1.93 -7.59 -17.59
C SER A 17 -2.50 -6.49 -16.69
N ALA A 18 -2.93 -5.38 -17.27
CA ALA A 18 -3.60 -4.32 -16.50
C ALA A 18 -4.84 -4.89 -15.77
N ALA A 19 -5.65 -5.71 -16.45
CA ALA A 19 -6.77 -6.41 -15.83
C ALA A 19 -6.36 -7.32 -14.65
N GLY A 20 -5.19 -7.97 -14.72
CA GLY A 20 -4.63 -8.75 -13.61
C GLY A 20 -4.19 -7.89 -12.43
N VAL A 21 -3.75 -6.65 -12.68
CA VAL A 21 -3.47 -5.68 -11.62
C VAL A 21 -4.76 -5.17 -10.98
N GLU A 22 -5.81 -4.88 -11.76
CA GLU A 22 -7.10 -4.43 -11.21
C GLU A 22 -7.71 -5.45 -10.24
N LYS A 23 -7.46 -6.73 -10.49
CA LYS A 23 -7.90 -7.82 -9.64
C LYS A 23 -7.38 -7.74 -8.20
N LEU A 24 -6.27 -7.05 -7.93
CA LEU A 24 -5.79 -6.81 -6.56
C LEU A 24 -6.81 -6.08 -5.70
N PHE A 25 -7.65 -5.23 -6.30
CA PHE A 25 -8.61 -4.37 -5.59
C PHE A 25 -9.97 -5.03 -5.37
N GLU A 26 -10.15 -6.27 -5.83
CA GLU A 26 -11.34 -7.06 -5.49
C GLU A 26 -11.32 -7.40 -4.00
N VAL A 27 -12.24 -6.79 -3.23
CA VAL A 27 -12.31 -6.96 -1.77
C VAL A 27 -12.55 -8.43 -1.43
N GLN A 28 -11.60 -9.01 -0.68
CA GLN A 28 -11.65 -10.38 -0.17
C GLN A 28 -12.18 -10.43 1.27
N ALA A 29 -11.90 -9.39 2.06
CA ALA A 29 -12.42 -9.23 3.41
C ALA A 29 -12.43 -7.74 3.81
N ASP A 30 -13.42 -7.35 4.61
CA ASP A 30 -13.55 -5.99 5.15
C ASP A 30 -14.16 -6.08 6.56
N GLY A 31 -13.40 -5.68 7.57
CA GLY A 31 -13.82 -5.74 8.96
C GLY A 31 -12.65 -5.85 9.93
N THR A 32 -12.92 -6.21 11.19
CA THR A 32 -11.87 -6.42 12.19
C THR A 32 -11.04 -7.67 11.85
N ASP A 33 -9.75 -7.47 11.61
CA ASP A 33 -8.80 -8.57 11.53
C ASP A 33 -8.64 -9.20 12.91
N LEU A 34 -8.86 -10.52 13.00
CA LEU A 34 -8.89 -11.23 14.28
C LEU A 34 -7.50 -11.44 14.90
N VAL A 35 -6.42 -11.26 14.14
CA VAL A 35 -5.04 -11.42 14.60
C VAL A 35 -4.43 -10.08 14.94
N LEU A 36 -4.58 -9.08 14.07
CA LEU A 36 -4.10 -7.72 14.27
C LEU A 36 -4.99 -6.92 15.24
N GLY A 37 -6.26 -7.32 15.40
CA GLY A 37 -7.21 -6.66 16.30
C GLY A 37 -7.70 -5.29 15.83
N VAL A 38 -7.46 -4.93 14.57
CA VAL A 38 -7.83 -3.62 14.00
C VAL A 38 -8.69 -3.80 12.75
N PRO A 39 -9.55 -2.82 12.40
CA PRO A 39 -10.24 -2.82 11.12
C PRO A 39 -9.24 -2.85 9.94
N SER A 40 -9.50 -3.69 8.94
CA SER A 40 -8.64 -3.86 7.78
C SER A 40 -9.45 -4.26 6.55
N ARG A 41 -9.07 -3.71 5.39
CA ARG A 41 -9.62 -4.03 4.08
C ARG A 41 -8.58 -4.83 3.34
N PHE A 42 -8.93 -6.04 2.94
CA PHE A 42 -8.04 -6.91 2.20
C PHE A 42 -8.51 -7.06 0.76
N GLY A 43 -7.58 -6.85 -0.16
CA GLY A 43 -7.67 -7.29 -1.54
C GLY A 43 -6.94 -8.62 -1.71
N MET A 44 -6.62 -8.98 -2.95
CA MET A 44 -5.83 -10.18 -3.20
C MET A 44 -4.35 -9.97 -2.84
N GLY A 45 -3.98 -10.38 -1.63
CA GLY A 45 -2.60 -10.35 -1.13
C GLY A 45 -2.12 -8.99 -0.60
N TYR A 46 -2.96 -7.97 -0.59
CA TYR A 46 -2.64 -6.61 -0.13
C TYR A 46 -3.69 -6.08 0.84
N GLY A 47 -3.26 -5.15 1.70
CA GLY A 47 -4.18 -4.22 2.35
C GLY A 47 -4.63 -3.16 1.34
N LEU A 48 -5.90 -2.75 1.41
CA LEU A 48 -6.47 -1.71 0.54
C LEU A 48 -6.71 -0.42 1.31
N ASN A 49 -6.60 0.70 0.61
CA ASN A 49 -6.95 2.00 1.16
C ASN A 49 -8.41 2.02 1.63
N SER A 50 -8.65 2.63 2.79
CA SER A 50 -9.96 2.62 3.46
C SER A 50 -10.06 3.75 4.49
N GLU A 51 -11.25 3.99 5.01
CA GLU A 51 -11.50 5.01 6.04
C GLU A 51 -10.74 4.76 7.34
N TYR A 52 -10.51 3.49 7.69
CA TYR A 52 -9.82 3.09 8.91
C TYR A 52 -8.31 2.88 8.72
N THR A 53 -7.84 2.75 7.48
CA THR A 53 -6.40 2.71 7.17
C THR A 53 -6.10 3.56 5.94
N PRO A 54 -6.14 4.90 6.10
CA PRO A 54 -5.87 5.82 5.00
C PRO A 54 -4.37 5.85 4.70
N VAL A 55 -3.97 5.29 3.55
CA VAL A 55 -2.57 5.24 3.08
C VAL A 55 -2.33 6.10 1.84
N SER A 56 -3.39 6.64 1.25
CA SER A 56 -3.35 7.50 0.08
C SER A 56 -4.57 8.42 0.04
N PRO A 57 -4.47 9.64 -0.56
CA PRO A 57 -5.63 10.43 -0.96
C PRO A 57 -6.45 9.78 -2.09
N ASN A 58 -5.88 8.83 -2.84
CA ASN A 58 -6.50 8.18 -3.99
C ASN A 58 -7.15 6.85 -3.63
N ALA A 59 -8.19 6.47 -4.38
CA ALA A 59 -8.94 5.25 -4.12
C ALA A 59 -8.15 3.99 -4.50
N ARG A 60 -7.40 4.03 -5.62
CA ARG A 60 -6.68 2.85 -6.15
C ARG A 60 -5.28 2.72 -5.57
N ALA A 61 -5.22 2.65 -4.24
CA ALA A 61 -3.99 2.41 -3.50
C ALA A 61 -4.04 1.10 -2.71
N CYS A 62 -2.96 0.35 -2.76
CA CYS A 62 -2.74 -0.87 -1.98
C CYS A 62 -1.41 -0.81 -1.24
N PHE A 63 -1.31 -1.51 -0.13
CA PHE A 63 -0.17 -1.40 0.76
C PHE A 63 0.10 -2.71 1.52
N TRP A 64 1.26 -2.75 2.17
CA TRP A 64 1.42 -3.54 3.38
C TRP A 64 2.52 -2.98 4.28
N GLY A 65 2.36 -3.17 5.59
CA GLY A 65 3.37 -2.88 6.60
C GLY A 65 4.15 -4.13 7.00
N GLY A 66 5.43 -3.99 7.33
CA GLY A 66 6.27 -5.07 7.83
C GLY A 66 6.60 -4.91 9.32
N TRP A 67 6.81 -6.04 10.00
CA TRP A 67 7.22 -6.02 11.41
C TRP A 67 8.49 -5.19 11.60
N GLY A 68 8.45 -4.31 12.60
CA GLY A 68 9.51 -3.37 12.89
C GLY A 68 9.25 -1.98 12.31
N GLY A 69 8.33 -1.84 11.32
CA GLY A 69 7.82 -0.58 10.79
C GLY A 69 8.11 -0.26 9.31
N SER A 70 8.52 -1.24 8.49
CA SER A 70 8.69 -1.01 7.05
C SER A 70 7.32 -0.83 6.38
N LEU A 71 7.27 -0.13 5.25
CA LEU A 71 6.02 0.14 4.53
C LEU A 71 6.26 0.16 3.03
N ILE A 72 5.32 -0.40 2.28
CA ILE A 72 5.17 -0.20 0.83
C ILE A 72 3.76 0.28 0.56
N VAL A 73 3.63 1.34 -0.24
CA VAL A 73 2.36 1.82 -0.80
C VAL A 73 2.50 1.89 -2.31
N ASN A 74 1.57 1.28 -3.03
CA ASN A 74 1.44 1.39 -4.48
C ASN A 74 0.14 2.13 -4.78
N ASP A 75 0.24 3.32 -5.35
CA ASP A 75 -0.87 4.16 -5.76
C ASP A 75 -0.91 4.21 -7.28
N LEU A 76 -1.97 3.64 -7.87
CA LEU A 76 -2.12 3.52 -9.32
C LEU A 76 -2.68 4.80 -9.93
N ASP A 77 -3.43 5.59 -9.18
CA ASP A 77 -3.97 6.86 -9.66
C ASP A 77 -2.85 7.91 -9.76
N ALA A 78 -1.91 7.90 -8.80
CA ALA A 78 -0.71 8.73 -8.82
C ALA A 78 0.46 8.15 -9.64
N ASN A 79 0.32 6.93 -10.20
CA ASN A 79 1.43 6.16 -10.79
C ASN A 79 2.68 6.12 -9.90
N MET A 80 2.49 5.98 -8.59
CA MET A 80 3.55 6.13 -7.59
C MET A 80 3.73 4.84 -6.78
N SER A 81 4.99 4.47 -6.53
CA SER A 81 5.34 3.53 -5.46
C SER A 81 6.15 4.25 -4.39
N PHE A 82 5.72 4.17 -3.14
CA PHE A 82 6.47 4.66 -1.98
C PHE A 82 6.94 3.48 -1.13
N ALA A 83 8.25 3.44 -0.81
CA ALA A 83 8.83 2.42 0.04
C ALA A 83 9.64 3.04 1.18
N TYR A 84 9.34 2.61 2.41
CA TYR A 84 10.11 2.94 3.61
C TYR A 84 10.75 1.68 4.18
N VAL A 85 12.07 1.71 4.33
CA VAL A 85 12.88 0.59 4.84
C VAL A 85 13.89 1.11 5.84
N MET A 86 14.05 0.40 6.94
CA MET A 86 14.95 0.75 8.03
C MET A 86 15.39 -0.50 8.79
N ASN A 87 16.48 -0.39 9.56
CA ASN A 87 17.05 -1.48 10.35
C ASN A 87 16.81 -1.35 11.85
N ARG A 88 16.39 -0.17 12.34
CA ARG A 88 15.99 0.03 13.73
C ARG A 88 14.52 -0.34 13.91
N MET A 89 14.27 -1.55 14.40
CA MET A 89 12.91 -2.05 14.62
C MET A 89 12.18 -1.28 15.73
N GLY A 90 10.91 -0.98 15.50
CA GLY A 90 9.95 -0.58 16.53
C GLY A 90 9.09 -1.76 17.00
N ALA A 91 8.26 -1.53 18.02
CA ALA A 91 7.27 -2.50 18.46
C ALA A 91 5.99 -2.32 17.64
N GLY A 92 5.78 -3.14 16.61
CA GLY A 92 4.54 -3.11 15.82
C GLY A 92 4.68 -3.70 14.42
N THR A 93 3.56 -4.20 13.89
CA THR A 93 3.44 -4.77 12.54
C THR A 93 2.88 -3.78 11.52
N VAL A 94 2.09 -2.81 11.97
CA VAL A 94 1.40 -1.80 11.15
C VAL A 94 1.40 -0.44 11.86
N GLY A 95 1.18 0.65 11.11
CA GLY A 95 0.94 1.98 11.68
C GLY A 95 2.17 2.73 12.19
N ASP A 96 3.37 2.44 11.66
CA ASP A 96 4.58 3.11 12.11
C ASP A 96 4.68 4.55 11.58
N MET A 97 4.64 5.54 12.49
CA MET A 97 4.68 6.95 12.13
C MET A 97 5.96 7.40 11.44
N ARG A 98 7.08 6.68 11.61
CA ARG A 98 8.35 6.97 10.92
C ARG A 98 8.23 6.70 9.42
N SER A 99 7.34 5.79 9.03
CA SER A 99 6.99 5.53 7.62
C SER A 99 5.89 6.49 7.12
N ALA A 100 4.92 6.83 7.98
CA ALA A 100 3.78 7.66 7.61
C ALA A 100 4.17 9.12 7.31
N GLY A 101 5.10 9.70 8.09
CA GLY A 101 5.54 11.09 7.89
C GLY A 101 6.10 11.34 6.48
N PRO A 102 7.13 10.59 6.04
CA PRO A 102 7.67 10.72 4.68
C PRO A 102 6.65 10.36 3.58
N LEU A 103 5.73 9.43 3.81
CA LEU A 103 4.65 9.12 2.87
C LEU A 103 3.73 10.34 2.66
N MET A 104 3.27 10.97 3.74
CA MET A 104 2.44 12.17 3.66
C MET A 104 3.18 13.33 2.99
N ALA A 105 4.46 13.53 3.31
CA ALA A 105 5.29 14.55 2.66
C ALA A 105 5.45 14.28 1.16
N THR A 106 5.53 13.01 0.75
CA THR A 106 5.59 12.62 -0.66
C THR A 106 4.31 13.01 -1.39
N TYR A 107 3.14 12.66 -0.84
CA TYR A 107 1.86 13.08 -1.43
C TYR A 107 1.71 14.59 -1.49
N ALA A 108 2.12 15.32 -0.45
CA ALA A 108 2.06 16.78 -0.44
C ALA A 108 2.97 17.42 -1.52
N ALA A 109 4.04 16.75 -1.94
CA ALA A 109 4.98 17.25 -2.93
C ALA A 109 4.56 16.97 -4.39
N ILE A 110 3.64 16.03 -4.61
CA ILE A 110 3.13 15.66 -5.94
C ILE A 110 1.68 16.10 -6.16
N ALA A 111 1.07 16.74 -5.17
CA ALA A 111 -0.26 17.33 -5.23
C ALA A 111 -0.27 18.64 -6.04
#